data_AF-A0A355GSS9-F1
#
_entry.id   AF-A0A355GSS9-F1
#
_cell.length_a   1.000
_cell.length_b   1.000
_cell.length_c   1.000
_cell.angle_alpha   90.00
_cell.angle_beta   90.00
_cell.angle_gamma   90.00
#
_symmetry.space_group_name_H-M   'P 1'
#
loop_
_entity.id
_entity.type
_entity.pdbx_description
1 polymer ?
#
loop_
_entity_poly.entity_id
_entity_poly.type
_entity_poly.pdbx_seq_one_letter_code
_entity_poly.pdbx_strand_id
1 'polypeptide(L)' 'DVVVVLGGRERPQEAAQHLFAALRELDDSGADIILAESTDQSGLGYAVMNRLWKASGGDIIQAR' A
#
# COMPACT_ATOMS: atom_id res chain seq x y z
N ASP A 1 -6.60 1.59 -16.06
CA ASP A 1 -6.33 1.67 -14.60
C ASP A 1 -6.54 0.32 -13.96
N VAL A 2 -5.58 -0.09 -13.14
CA VAL A 2 -5.62 -1.33 -12.36
C VAL A 2 -5.82 -0.94 -10.89
N VAL A 3 -6.75 -1.60 -10.22
CA VAL A 3 -7.08 -1.34 -8.81
C VAL A 3 -6.97 -2.64 -8.05
N VAL A 4 -6.12 -2.65 -7.03
CA VAL A 4 -5.97 -3.79 -6.11
C VAL A 4 -6.42 -3.38 -4.71
N VAL A 5 -7.26 -4.21 -4.10
CA VAL A 5 -7.81 -3.97 -2.77
C VAL A 5 -6.96 -4.68 -1.72
N LEU A 6 -6.34 -3.90 -0.84
CA LEU A 6 -5.53 -4.44 0.27
C LEU A 6 -6.41 -5.00 1.41
N GLY A 7 -7.63 -4.49 1.57
CA GLY A 7 -8.56 -4.93 2.61
C GLY A 7 -9.34 -3.77 3.21
N GLY A 8 -10.01 -4.03 4.33
CA GLY A 8 -10.75 -2.99 5.06
C GLY A 8 -9.84 -2.08 5.89
N ARG A 9 -10.15 -0.78 5.97
CA ARG A 9 -9.42 0.20 6.81
C ARG A 9 -9.31 -0.21 8.27
N GLU A 10 -10.36 -0.84 8.82
CA GLU A 10 -10.40 -1.32 10.20
C GLU A 10 -9.80 -2.72 10.38
N ARG A 11 -9.24 -3.32 9.32
CA ARG A 11 -8.69 -4.68 9.29
C ARG A 11 -7.25 -4.67 8.76
N PRO A 12 -6.30 -4.08 9.49
CA PRO A 12 -4.91 -3.95 9.04
C PRO A 12 -4.21 -5.30 8.78
N GLN A 13 -4.75 -6.40 9.32
CA GLN A 13 -4.28 -7.77 9.06
C GLN A 13 -4.48 -8.17 7.60
N GLU A 14 -5.59 -7.79 6.98
CA GLU A 14 -5.84 -8.04 5.55
C GLU A 14 -4.82 -7.28 4.71
N ALA A 15 -4.60 -5.99 5.02
CA ALA A 15 -3.63 -5.17 4.31
C ALA A 15 -2.21 -5.76 4.40
N ALA A 16 -1.79 -6.19 5.59
CA ALA A 16 -0.49 -6.84 5.76
C ALA A 16 -0.37 -8.16 4.97
N GLN A 17 -1.44 -8.95 4.91
CA GLN A 17 -1.47 -10.21 4.19
C GLN A 17 -1.41 -10.02 2.67
N HIS A 18 -2.09 -9.00 2.14
CA HIS A 18 -2.22 -8.78 0.69
C HIS A 18 -1.14 -7.91 0.09
N LEU A 19 -0.46 -7.06 0.89
CA LEU A 19 0.43 -6.01 0.39
C LEU A 19 1.41 -6.47 -0.69
N PHE A 20 2.19 -7.52 -0.42
CA PHE A 20 3.22 -7.96 -1.38
C PHE A 20 2.66 -8.63 -2.62
N ALA A 21 1.47 -9.23 -2.55
CA ALA A 21 0.79 -9.74 -3.73
C ALA A 21 0.29 -8.58 -4.59
N ALA A 22 -0.32 -7.58 -3.97
CA ALA A 22 -0.83 -6.40 -4.65
C ALA A 22 0.27 -5.58 -5.34
N LEU A 23 1.41 -5.36 -4.68
CA LEU A 23 2.54 -4.66 -5.31
C LEU A 23 3.03 -5.40 -6.56
N ARG A 24 3.16 -6.73 -6.50
CA ARG A 24 3.57 -7.53 -7.65
C ARG A 24 2.54 -7.52 -8.78
N GLU A 25 1.26 -7.60 -8.44
CA GLU A 25 0.19 -7.51 -9.44
C GLU A 25 0.20 -6.17 -10.18
N LEU A 26 0.46 -5.08 -9.45
CA LEU A 26 0.57 -3.75 -10.04
C LEU A 26 1.84 -3.62 -10.90
N ASP A 27 2.99 -4.14 -10.44
CA ASP A 27 4.22 -4.20 -11.24
C ASP A 27 4.00 -5.00 -12.54
N ASP A 28 3.40 -6.18 -12.43
CA ASP A 28 3.11 -7.09 -13.56
C ASP A 28 2.09 -6.48 -14.53
N SER A 29 1.25 -5.55 -14.06
CA SER A 29 0.30 -4.83 -14.92
C SER A 29 0.96 -3.81 -15.85
N GLY A 30 2.25 -3.49 -15.63
CA GLY A 30 2.97 -2.48 -16.40
C GLY A 30 2.51 -1.05 -16.10
N ALA A 31 1.99 -0.79 -14.90
CA ALA A 31 1.57 0.55 -14.49
C ALA A 31 2.77 1.51 -14.42
N ASP A 32 2.62 2.71 -14.97
CA ASP A 32 3.66 3.74 -14.90
C ASP A 32 3.82 4.32 -13.48
N ILE A 33 2.71 4.40 -12.73
CA ILE A 33 2.65 4.95 -11.37
C ILE A 33 1.71 4.10 -10.52
N ILE A 34 2.15 3.77 -9.31
CA ILE A 34 1.32 3.13 -8.27
C ILE A 34 0.98 4.17 -7.21
N LEU A 35 -0.30 4.35 -6.94
CA LEU A 35 -0.80 5.17 -5.83
C LEU A 35 -1.34 4.26 -4.73
N ALA A 36 -0.91 4.49 -3.49
CA ALA A 36 -1.39 3.77 -2.32
C ALA A 36 -1.86 4.76 -1.27
N GLU A 37 -3.01 4.49 -0.66
CA GLU A 37 -3.50 5.26 0.48
C GLU A 37 -2.64 4.99 1.73
N SER A 38 -2.46 6.02 2.55
CA SER A 38 -1.82 5.85 3.84
C SER A 38 -2.66 4.98 4.77
N THR A 39 -1.98 4.20 5.60
CA THR A 39 -2.62 3.36 6.62
C THR A 39 -2.51 3.99 8.00
N ASP A 40 -3.22 3.43 8.98
CA ASP A 40 -3.07 3.83 10.38
C ASP A 40 -1.59 3.82 10.80
N GLN A 41 -1.17 4.81 11.59
CA GLN A 41 0.21 4.95 12.07
C GLN A 41 0.45 4.17 13.38
N SER A 42 -0.47 3.28 13.74
CA SER A 42 -0.36 2.41 14.92
C SER A 42 -0.29 0.92 14.54
N GLY A 43 0.31 0.11 15.41
CA GLY A 43 0.29 -1.34 15.34
C GLY A 43 0.68 -1.91 13.96
N LEU A 44 -0.19 -2.76 13.41
CA LEU A 44 0.06 -3.42 12.13
C LEU A 44 -0.11 -2.46 10.93
N GLY A 45 -0.96 -1.44 11.05
CA GLY A 45 -1.05 -0.37 10.07
C GLY A 45 0.29 0.35 9.90
N TYR A 46 1.00 0.65 10.99
CA TYR A 46 2.33 1.24 10.94
C TYR A 46 3.32 0.35 10.18
N ALA A 47 3.25 -0.97 10.42
CA ALA A 47 4.10 -1.92 9.72
C ALA A 47 3.82 -1.96 8.21
N VAL A 48 2.54 -1.89 7.80
CA VAL A 48 2.14 -1.78 6.38
C VAL A 48 2.67 -0.48 5.78
N MET A 49 2.47 0.65 6.46
CA MET A 49 2.97 1.96 6.03
C MET A 49 4.50 1.96 5.85
N ASN A 50 5.24 1.30 6.76
CA ASN A 50 6.70 1.19 6.64
C ASN A 50 7.13 0.47 5.36
N ARG A 51 6.34 -0.50 4.87
CA ARG A 51 6.62 -1.20 3.62
C ARG A 51 6.23 -0.37 2.41
N LEU A 52 5.07 0.29 2.43
CA LEU A 52 4.67 1.23 1.38
C LEU A 52 5.69 2.36 1.21
N TRP A 53 6.13 2.96 2.31
CA TRP A 53 7.15 4.01 2.31
C TRP A 53 8.49 3.54 1.70
N LYS A 54 8.90 2.31 1.97
CA LYS A 54 10.10 1.72 1.36
C LYS A 54 9.90 1.44 -0.12
N ALA A 55 8.74 0.93 -0.52
CA ALA A 55 8.40 0.65 -1.90
C ALA A 55 8.34 1.94 -2.75
N SER A 56 7.86 3.04 -2.19
CA SER A 56 7.80 4.33 -2.88
C SER A 56 9.14 5.08 -2.91
N GLY A 57 10.23 4.51 -2.38
CA GLY A 57 11.51 5.21 -2.26
C GLY A 57 11.44 6.45 -1.35
N GLY A 58 10.45 6.49 -0.46
CA GLY A 58 10.17 7.61 0.42
C GLY A 58 9.35 8.74 -0.21
N ASP A 59 8.84 8.57 -1.44
CA ASP A 59 7.92 9.54 -2.05
C ASP A 59 6.56 9.50 -1.33
N ILE A 60 6.21 10.61 -0.69
CA ILE A 60 4.94 10.80 0.02
C ILE A 60 4.31 12.10 -0.49
N ILE A 61 3.10 11.97 -1.03
CA ILE A 61 2.28 13.12 -1.42
C ILE A 61 1.37 13.48 -0.25
N GLN A 62 1.50 14.71 0.26
CA GLN A 62 0.58 15.29 1.23
C GLN A 62 -0.53 16.04 0.48
N ALA A 63 -1.69 15.42 0.37
CA ALA A 63 -2.89 16.09 -0.14
C ALA A 63 -3.58 16.82 1.02
N ARG A 64 -3.93 18.10 0.79
CA ARG A 64 -4.72 18.93 1.71
C ARG A 64 -6.20 18.81 1.40
#